data_AF-A0AAU0F0L0-F1
#
_entry.id   AF-A0AAU0F0L0-F1
#
_cell.length_a   1.000
_cell.length_b   1.000
_cell.length_c   1.000
_cell.angle_alpha   90.00
_cell.angle_beta   90.00
_cell.angle_gamma   90.00
#
_symmetry.space_group_name_H-M   'P 1'
#
loop_
_entity.id
_entity.type
_entity.pdbx_description
1 polymer ?
#
loop_
_entity_poly.entity_id
_entity_poly.type
_entity_poly.pdbx_seq_one_letter_code
_entity_poly.pdbx_strand_id
1 'polypeptide(L)' 'MTFEELKSFLDEKAEQYHQPDFIENDPLQIPHRFEHRQDIEISGFLAAIIAWGNRKSIIKSAEKMLDYMGNAL' A
#
# COMPACT_ATOMS: atom_id res chain seq x y z
N MET A 1 -0.62 30.32 6.71
CA MET A 1 -1.48 29.15 6.50
C MET A 1 -2.66 29.23 7.44
N THR A 2 -3.79 29.66 6.90
CA THR A 2 -5.10 29.45 7.49
C THR A 2 -5.51 27.98 7.36
N PHE A 3 -6.55 27.57 8.06
CA PHE A 3 -7.10 26.23 7.94
C PHE A 3 -7.53 25.91 6.48
N GLU A 4 -8.16 26.87 5.79
CA GLU A 4 -8.62 26.71 4.41
C GLU A 4 -7.46 26.55 3.40
N GLU A 5 -6.37 27.29 3.62
CA GLU A 5 -5.15 27.14 2.83
C GLU A 5 -4.52 25.75 3.03
N LEU A 6 -4.48 25.26 4.27
CA LEU A 6 -3.97 23.92 4.57
C LEU A 6 -4.86 22.83 3.96
N LYS A 7 -6.19 22.95 4.11
CA LYS A 7 -7.14 22.00 3.54
C LYS A 7 -6.98 21.92 2.03
N SER A 8 -7.00 23.06 1.34
CA SER A 8 -6.86 23.09 -0.12
C SER A 8 -5.53 22.49 -0.58
N PHE A 9 -4.43 22.77 0.12
CA PHE A 9 -3.13 22.17 -0.18
C PHE A 9 -3.15 20.64 0.00
N LEU A 10 -3.73 20.13 1.09
CA LEU A 10 -3.82 18.69 1.32
C LEU A 10 -4.73 17.98 0.31
N ASP A 11 -5.85 18.59 -0.07
CA ASP A 11 -6.76 18.06 -1.08
C ASP A 11 -6.05 17.97 -2.45
N GLU A 12 -5.31 19.01 -2.84
CA GLU A 12 -4.49 18.99 -4.07
C GLU A 12 -3.45 17.86 -4.03
N LYS A 13 -2.77 17.65 -2.89
CA LYS A 13 -1.80 16.56 -2.75
C LYS A 13 -2.47 15.19 -2.75
N ALA A 14 -3.63 15.05 -2.14
CA ALA A 14 -4.40 13.81 -2.20
C ALA A 14 -4.74 13.47 -3.66
N GLU A 15 -5.26 14.42 -4.43
CA GLU A 15 -5.58 14.22 -5.84
C GLU A 15 -4.34 13.91 -6.71
N GLN A 16 -3.20 14.56 -6.39
CA GLN A 16 -1.92 14.33 -7.07
C GLN A 16 -1.37 12.91 -6.86
N TYR A 17 -1.45 12.37 -5.63
CA TYR A 17 -0.79 11.11 -5.27
C TYR A 17 -1.73 9.89 -5.20
N HIS A 18 -3.04 10.09 -5.04
CA HIS A 18 -4.03 9.02 -5.03
C HIS A 18 -4.44 8.59 -6.44
N GLN A 19 -3.44 8.25 -7.26
CA GLN A 19 -3.64 7.72 -8.62
C GLN A 19 -3.29 6.23 -8.64
N PRO A 20 -4.00 5.39 -9.40
CA PRO A 20 -3.70 3.95 -9.52
C PRO A 20 -2.25 3.64 -9.89
N ASP A 21 -1.61 4.50 -10.69
CA ASP A 21 -0.21 4.37 -11.12
C ASP A 21 0.79 4.35 -9.94
N PHE A 22 0.43 4.94 -8.80
CA PHE A 22 1.29 4.90 -7.61
C PHE A 22 1.28 3.52 -6.94
N ILE A 23 0.25 2.70 -7.17
CA ILE A 23 0.08 1.39 -6.53
C ILE A 23 1.17 0.43 -6.98
N GLU A 24 1.51 0.39 -8.28
CA GLU A 24 2.50 -0.57 -8.82
C GLU A 24 3.85 -0.51 -8.10
N ASN A 25 4.24 0.69 -7.69
CA ASN A 25 5.51 0.89 -6.99
C ASN A 25 5.35 0.88 -5.47
N ASP A 26 4.16 0.72 -4.92
CA ASP A 26 3.88 0.82 -3.49
C ASP A 26 3.58 -0.56 -2.87
N PRO A 27 3.86 -0.79 -1.57
CA PRO A 27 3.40 -1.98 -0.86
C PRO A 27 1.89 -2.22 -0.97
N LEU A 28 1.08 -1.19 -1.21
CA LEU A 28 -0.34 -1.31 -1.52
C LEU A 28 -0.64 -2.24 -2.71
N GLN A 29 0.31 -2.49 -3.62
CA GLN A 29 0.08 -3.49 -4.68
C GLN A 29 -0.23 -4.88 -4.15
N ILE A 30 0.25 -5.22 -2.96
CA ILE A 30 0.13 -6.56 -2.37
C ILE A 30 -1.35 -6.92 -2.12
N PRO A 31 -2.13 -6.14 -1.35
CA PRO A 31 -3.55 -6.43 -1.16
C PRO A 31 -4.38 -6.35 -2.44
N HIS A 32 -3.96 -5.55 -3.43
CA HIS A 32 -4.65 -5.47 -4.73
C HIS A 32 -4.49 -6.72 -5.61
N ARG A 33 -3.64 -7.69 -5.22
CA ARG A 33 -3.48 -8.97 -5.93
C ARG A 33 -4.58 -9.99 -5.58
N PHE A 34 -5.42 -9.72 -4.58
CA PHE A 34 -6.42 -10.65 -4.05
C PHE A 34 -7.84 -10.17 -4.32
N GLU A 35 -8.78 -11.11 -4.51
CA GLU A 35 -10.20 -10.82 -4.77
C GLU A 35 -11.07 -11.05 -3.52
N HIS A 36 -10.67 -11.97 -2.65
CA HIS A 36 -11.37 -12.27 -1.41
C HIS A 36 -11.04 -11.23 -0.35
N ARG A 37 -12.08 -10.71 0.33
CA ARG A 37 -11.93 -9.65 1.34
C ARG A 37 -10.96 -10.01 2.45
N GLN A 38 -11.01 -11.25 2.92
CA GLN A 38 -10.14 -11.73 4.00
C GLN A 38 -8.68 -11.63 3.59
N ASP A 39 -8.36 -11.99 2.36
CA ASP A 39 -6.99 -12.04 1.86
C ASP A 39 -6.45 -10.63 1.57
N ILE A 40 -7.32 -9.73 1.11
CA ILE A 40 -7.03 -8.28 1.01
C ILE A 40 -6.71 -7.70 2.40
N GLU A 41 -7.55 -8.00 3.41
CA GLU A 41 -7.38 -7.48 4.78
C GLU A 41 -6.10 -8.04 5.44
N ILE A 42 -5.85 -9.35 5.32
CA ILE A 42 -4.66 -10.01 5.89
C ILE A 42 -3.38 -9.55 5.20
N SER A 43 -3.33 -9.60 3.87
CA SER A 43 -2.13 -9.19 3.12
C SER A 43 -1.84 -7.70 3.27
N GLY A 44 -2.87 -6.85 3.34
CA GLY A 44 -2.75 -5.43 3.64
C GLY A 44 -2.18 -5.17 5.03
N PHE A 45 -2.66 -5.89 6.05
CA PHE A 45 -2.15 -5.79 7.41
C PHE A 45 -0.68 -6.22 7.51
N LEU A 46 -0.32 -7.35 6.89
CA LEU A 46 1.06 -7.85 6.87
C LEU A 46 2.01 -6.90 6.13
N ALA A 47 1.61 -6.38 4.97
CA ALA A 47 2.39 -5.40 4.22
C ALA A 47 2.59 -4.10 5.02
N ALA A 48 1.57 -3.63 5.74
CA ALA A 48 1.64 -2.44 6.58
C ALA A 48 2.60 -2.60 7.77
N ILE A 49 2.65 -3.79 8.39
CA ILE A 49 3.58 -4.07 9.50
C ILE A 49 5.03 -3.89 9.06
N ILE A 50 5.38 -4.21 7.81
CA ILE A 50 6.77 -4.13 7.33
C ILE A 50 7.06 -2.87 6.51
N ALA A 51 6.12 -1.91 6.44
CA ALA A 51 6.20 -0.73 5.58
C ALA A 51 7.12 0.38 6.09
N TRP A 52 8.25 0.02 6.72
CA TRP A 52 9.29 0.97 7.13
C TRP A 52 10.54 0.81 6.25
N GLY A 53 11.05 1.94 5.75
CA GLY A 53 12.31 1.99 4.99
C GLY A 53 12.11 2.01 3.47
N ASN A 54 13.01 1.37 2.74
CA ASN A 54 13.02 1.46 1.28
C ASN A 54 11.88 0.66 0.65
N ARG A 55 11.06 1.35 -0.15
CA ARG A 55 9.91 0.81 -0.90
C ARG A 55 10.18 -0.51 -1.63
N LYS A 56 11.30 -0.65 -2.35
CA LYS A 56 11.66 -1.90 -3.04
C LYS A 56 11.95 -3.04 -2.06
N SER A 57 12.61 -2.75 -0.95
CA SER A 57 12.90 -3.73 0.10
C SER A 57 11.64 -4.19 0.82
N ILE A 58 10.68 -3.27 1.02
CA ILE A 58 9.38 -3.58 1.62
C ILE A 58 8.61 -4.54 0.71
N ILE A 59 8.46 -4.22 -0.57
CA ILE A 59 7.75 -5.06 -1.55
C ILE A 59 8.38 -6.46 -1.61
N LYS A 60 9.71 -6.55 -1.73
CA LYS A 60 10.43 -7.83 -1.74
C LYS A 60 10.22 -8.64 -0.47
N SER A 61 10.09 -7.98 0.68
CA SER A 61 9.85 -8.66 1.97
C SER A 61 8.41 -9.13 2.08
N ALA A 62 7.44 -8.36 1.56
CA ALA A 62 6.04 -8.76 1.47
C ALA A 62 5.87 -9.97 0.55
N GLU A 63 6.50 -9.96 -0.63
CA GLU A 63 6.46 -11.10 -1.57
C GLU A 63 7.01 -12.38 -0.94
N LYS A 64 8.17 -12.31 -0.27
CA LYS A 64 8.71 -13.45 0.47
C LYS A 64 7.77 -13.98 1.55
N MET A 65 7.07 -13.08 2.23
CA MET A 65 6.12 -13.47 3.27
C MET A 65 4.95 -14.24 2.67
N LEU A 66 4.40 -13.75 1.55
CA LEU A 66 3.34 -14.45 0.81
C LEU A 66 3.80 -15.80 0.26
N ASP A 67 5.03 -15.89 -0.24
CA ASP A 67 5.62 -17.15 -0.70
C ASP A 67 5.64 -18.19 0.42
N TYR A 68 6.01 -17.80 1.65
CA TYR A 68 5.98 -18.71 2.81
C TYR A 68 4.57 -19.12 3.23
N MET A 69 3.56 -18.30 2.92
CA MET A 69 2.15 -18.60 3.14
C MET A 69 1.56 -19.48 2.02
N GLY A 70 2.38 -19.88 1.04
CA GLY A 70 2.01 -20.77 -0.05
C GLY A 70 1.40 -20.06 -1.26
N ASN A 71 1.49 -18.72 -1.33
CA ASN A 71 0.81 -17.89 -2.35
C ASN A 71 -0.69 -18.19 -2.49
N ALA A 72 -1.27 -18.87 -1.50
CA ALA A 72 -2.66 -19.30 -1.44
C ALA A 72 -3.26 -18.68 -0.18
N LEU A 73 -3.61 -17.41 -0.33
CA LEU A 73 -4.72 -16.78 0.35
C LEU A 73 -5.74 -16.51 -0.77
#